data_AF-A0A7C5EP22-F1
#
_entry.id   AF-A0A7C5EP22-F1
#
_cell.length_a   1.000
_cell.length_b   1.000
_cell.length_c   1.000
_cell.angle_alpha   90.00
_cell.angle_beta   90.00
_cell.angle_gamma   90.00
#
_symmetry.space_group_name_H-M   'P 1'
#
loop_
_entity.id
_entity.type
_entity.pdbx_description
1 polymer ?
#
loop_
_entity_poly.entity_id
_entity_poly.type
_entity_poly.pdbx_seq_one_letter_code
_entity_poly.pdbx_strand_id
1 'polypeptide(L)' 'MPGCGFRSHGRDLDVHSLLPRLNCQACGEATCARFTVSVLLGLAQLDACRPLREPPYAEASRRW' A
#
# COMPACT_ATOMS: atom_id res chain seq x y z
N MET A 1 33.15 12.78 -17.28
CA MET A 1 32.09 11.74 -17.25
C MET A 1 32.29 10.88 -16.01
N PRO A 2 31.37 10.86 -15.01
CA PRO A 2 31.39 9.85 -13.97
C PRO A 2 30.12 8.98 -13.96
N GLY A 3 30.36 7.67 -14.05
CA GLY A 3 29.61 6.54 -13.48
C GLY A 3 28.09 6.64 -13.33
N CYS A 4 27.37 5.92 -14.21
CA CYS A 4 26.03 5.44 -13.93
C CYS A 4 26.05 4.53 -12.70
N GLY A 5 25.72 5.07 -11.53
CA GLY A 5 25.44 4.29 -10.33
C GLY A 5 24.10 3.58 -10.47
N PHE A 6 24.14 2.25 -10.55
CA PHE A 6 22.95 1.40 -10.45
C PHE A 6 22.37 1.55 -9.04
N ARG A 7 21.28 2.32 -8.90
CA ARG A 7 20.57 2.45 -7.62
C ARG A 7 19.95 1.11 -7.24
N SER A 8 20.18 0.74 -5.99
CA SER A 8 19.79 -0.51 -5.36
C SER A 8 18.34 -0.88 -5.57
N HIS A 9 18.16 -2.10 -6.08
CA HIS A 9 17.21 -3.13 -5.64
C HIS A 9 15.86 -2.62 -5.13
N GLY A 10 14.86 -2.86 -5.97
CA GLY A 10 13.45 -2.65 -5.71
C GLY A 10 13.04 -3.18 -4.34
N ARG A 11 12.24 -2.38 -3.65
CA ARG A 11 11.26 -2.93 -2.72
C ARG A 11 9.97 -3.01 -3.53
N ASP A 12 9.80 -4.10 -4.26
CA ASP A 12 8.49 -4.54 -4.76
C ASP A 12 7.64 -4.82 -3.52
N LEU A 13 7.11 -3.74 -2.96
CA LEU A 13 6.26 -3.79 -1.79
C LEU A 13 4.92 -4.32 -2.27
N ASP A 14 4.67 -5.58 -1.96
CA ASP A 14 3.36 -6.18 -2.17
C ASP A 14 2.34 -5.40 -1.32
N VAL A 15 1.56 -4.52 -1.97
CA VAL A 15 0.54 -3.68 -1.32
C VAL A 15 -0.44 -4.55 -0.53
N HIS A 16 -0.69 -5.79 -1.00
CA HIS A 16 -1.53 -6.75 -0.32
C HIS A 16 -0.95 -7.20 1.04
N SER A 17 0.38 -7.29 1.16
CA SER A 17 1.08 -7.59 2.42
C SER A 17 1.03 -6.45 3.44
N LEU A 18 0.78 -5.22 3.00
CA LEU A 18 0.58 -4.07 3.88
C LEU A 18 -0.86 -4.01 4.42
N LEU A 19 -1.81 -4.67 3.76
CA LEU A 19 -3.22 -4.62 4.13
C LEU A 19 -3.52 -5.56 5.31
N PRO A 20 -4.36 -5.13 6.27
CA PRO A 20 -4.69 -5.93 7.46
C PRO A 20 -5.60 -7.12 7.14
N ARG A 21 -5.98 -7.35 5.87
CA ARG A 21 -6.89 -8.41 5.39
C ARG A 21 -8.21 -8.50 6.15
N LEU A 22 -8.62 -7.42 6.81
CA LEU A 22 -9.85 -7.32 7.59
C LEU A 22 -11.10 -7.31 6.70
N ASN A 23 -10.96 -7.00 5.40
CA ASN A 23 -12.08 -6.75 4.48
C ASN A 23 -13.10 -5.78 5.11
N CYS A 24 -12.60 -4.74 5.79
CA CYS A 24 -13.42 -3.82 6.58
C CYS A 24 -14.40 -2.95 5.77
N GLN A 25 -14.29 -2.93 4.44
CA GLN A 25 -15.06 -2.11 3.51
C GLN A 25 -15.05 -0.60 3.80
N ALA A 26 -14.21 -0.13 4.74
CA ALA A 26 -14.15 1.27 5.17
C ALA A 26 -13.63 2.22 4.08
N CYS A 27 -12.90 1.69 3.09
CA CYS A 27 -12.46 2.41 1.90
C CYS A 27 -13.44 2.34 0.73
N GLY A 28 -14.59 1.66 0.89
CA GLY A 28 -15.62 1.51 -0.15
C GLY A 28 -15.45 0.27 -1.05
N GLU A 29 -14.39 -0.51 -0.87
CA GLU A 29 -14.16 -1.74 -1.64
C GLU A 29 -14.67 -2.99 -0.92
N ALA A 30 -15.21 -3.95 -1.69
CA ALA A 30 -15.77 -5.18 -1.14
C ALA A 30 -14.73 -6.07 -0.44
N THR A 31 -13.48 -6.04 -0.90
CA THR A 31 -12.38 -6.82 -0.32
C THR A 31 -11.08 -6.02 -0.31
N CYS A 32 -10.19 -6.34 0.64
CA CYS A 32 -8.84 -5.76 0.69
C CYS A 32 -8.05 -6.04 -0.60
N ALA A 33 -8.23 -7.22 -1.21
CA ALA A 33 -7.57 -7.57 -2.47
C ALA A 33 -8.02 -6.67 -3.63
N ARG A 34 -9.32 -6.32 -3.69
CA ARG A 34 -9.81 -5.36 -4.70
C ARG A 34 -9.24 -3.97 -4.47
N PHE A 35 -9.14 -3.54 -3.20
CA PHE A 35 -8.47 -2.31 -2.85
C PHE A 35 -6.98 -2.31 -3.23
N THR A 36 -6.26 -3.42 -3.07
CA THR A 36 -4.87 -3.57 -3.57
C THR A 36 -4.80 -3.26 -5.06
N VAL A 37 -5.69 -3.85 -5.86
CA VAL A 37 -5.72 -3.61 -7.32
C VAL A 37 -6.02 -2.14 -7.61
N SER A 38 -7.00 -1.53 -6.93
CA SER A 38 -7.30 -0.11 -7.08
C SER A 38 -6.09 0.78 -6.75
N VAL A 39 -5.30 0.43 -5.73
CA VAL A 39 -4.07 1.14 -5.37
C VAL A 39 -2.97 0.92 -6.42
N LEU A 40 -2.77 -0.31 -6.90
CA LEU A 40 -1.80 -0.63 -7.95
C LEU A 40 -2.11 0.07 -9.27
N LEU A 41 -3.39 0.26 -9.58
CA LEU A 41 -3.85 1.00 -10.76
C LEU A 41 -3.84 2.53 -10.57
N GLY A 42 -3.51 3.02 -9.36
CA GLY A 42 -3.57 4.46 -9.04
C GLY A 42 -4.99 5.03 -8.93
N LEU A 43 -6.02 4.18 -8.86
CA LEU A 43 -7.42 4.56 -8.68
C LEU A 43 -7.75 4.87 -7.21
N ALA A 44 -6.96 4.34 -6.28
CA ALA A 44 -7.10 4.56 -4.85
C ALA A 44 -5.73 4.82 -4.21
N GLN A 45 -5.72 5.50 -3.06
CA GLN A 45 -4.52 5.67 -2.24
C GLN A 45 -4.63 4.87 -0.95
N LEU A 46 -3.50 4.40 -0.42
CA LEU A 46 -3.45 3.70 0.88
C LEU A 46 -4.08 4.53 2.02
N ASP A 47 -4.01 5.85 1.93
CA ASP A 47 -4.62 6.77 2.92
C ASP A 47 -6.16 6.69 2.96
N ALA A 48 -6.80 6.25 1.88
CA ALA A 48 -8.25 6.06 1.83
C ALA A 48 -8.72 4.91 2.75
N CYS A 49 -7.81 4.04 3.19
CA CYS A 49 -8.14 2.97 4.12
C CYS A 49 -8.00 3.46 5.57
N ARG A 50 -9.12 3.77 6.22
CA ARG A 50 -9.14 4.22 7.63
C ARG A 50 -8.40 3.29 8.61
N PRO A 51 -8.56 1.95 8.57
CA PRO A 51 -7.83 1.07 9.49
C PRO A 51 -6.34 0.96 9.20
N LEU A 52 -5.87 1.36 8.00
CA LEU A 52 -4.44 1.51 7.71
C LEU A 52 -3.83 2.76 8.36
N ARG A 53 -4.65 3.72 8.80
CA ARG A 53 -4.20 4.91 9.54
C ARG A 53 -4.28 4.77 11.05
N GLU A 54 -5.00 3.76 11.53
CA GLU A 54 -5.14 3.47 12.96
C GLU A 54 -4.07 2.46 13.41
N PRO A 55 -3.47 2.62 14.60
CA PRO A 55 -2.59 1.60 15.16
C PRO A 55 -3.38 0.29 15.35
N PRO A 56 -2.78 -0.88 15.05
CA PRO A 56 -1.36 -1.15 14.84
C PRO A 56 -0.86 -1.06 13.40
N TYR A 57 -1.72 -0.76 12.41
CA TYR A 57 -1.35 -0.86 10.99
C TYR A 57 -0.77 0.44 10.40
N ALA A 58 -0.80 1.53 11.18
CA ALA A 58 -0.31 2.86 10.81
C ALA A 58 1.21 2.97 10.57
N GLU A 59 2.00 1.94 10.91
CA GLU A 59 3.45 1.93 10.68
C GLU A 59 3.81 1.56 9.23
N ALA A 60 2.93 0.80 8.56
CA ALA A 60 3.15 0.30 7.20
C ALA A 60 3.05 1.39 6.12
N SER A 61 2.31 2.47 6.38
CA SER A 61 2.04 3.55 5.41
C SER A 61 3.06 4.68 5.41
N ARG A 62 3.93 4.81 6.43
CA ARG A 62 4.83 5.96 6.61
C ARG A 62 6.12 5.94 5.76
N ARG A 63 6.31 4.91 4.92
CA ARG A 63 7.55 4.67 4.16
C ARG A 63 7.35 4.73 2.63
N TRP A 64 6.29 5.40 2.19
CA TRP A 64 5.87 5.57 0.80
C TRP A 64 5.71 7.04 0.45
#